data_AF-A0A401TCX9-F1
#
_entry.id   AF-A0A401TCX9-F1
#
_cell.length_a   1.000
_cell.length_b   1.000
_cell.length_c   1.000
_cell.angle_alpha   90.00
_cell.angle_beta   90.00
_cell.angle_gamma   90.00
#
_symmetry.space_group_name_H-M   'P 1'
#
loop_
_entity.id
_entity.type
_entity.pdbx_description
1 polymer ?
#
loop_
_entity_poly.entity_id
_entity_poly.type
_entity_poly.pdbx_seq_one_letter_code
_entity_poly.pdbx_strand_id
1 'polypeptide(L)'
;CQDILSQAFNVINGGSHAGNKLAMQEFMILPVGAATFKEAMRIGAEVYHNLKNVIKAKYGKDATNVGDEGGFAPNILENNEALELLKTAIEKAGYTDKIIIGMDVAASEFCRKGQYDLDFKSPDDPSRYISGEKLGDLYKSFINNYPGKGRMGRWVFRKSYFE
;
A
#
# COMPACT_ATOMS: atom_id res chain seq x y z
N CYS A 1 8.17 26.02 10.20
CA CYS A 1 6.83 26.16 10.82
C CYS A 1 5.79 25.55 9.88
N GLN A 2 5.64 24.21 9.90
CA GLN A 2 4.45 23.41 9.55
C GLN A 2 4.85 21.92 9.49
N ASP A 3 5.46 21.41 10.58
CA ASP A 3 5.66 19.97 10.73
C ASP A 3 4.41 19.39 11.40
N ILE A 4 3.28 19.44 10.69
CA ILE A 4 2.17 18.54 11.02
C ILE A 4 2.69 17.16 10.66
N LEU A 5 2.95 16.34 11.67
CA LEU A 5 3.25 14.91 11.51
C LEU A 5 2.22 14.36 10.51
N SER A 6 2.61 13.97 9.30
CA SER A 6 1.65 13.49 8.32
C SER A 6 1.20 12.10 8.73
N GLN A 7 -0.08 11.92 9.03
CA GLN A 7 -0.65 10.64 9.40
C GLN A 7 -0.55 9.68 8.22
N ALA A 8 -0.03 8.48 8.46
CA ALA A 8 -0.10 7.39 7.49
C ALA A 8 -1.31 6.53 7.86
N PHE A 9 -2.29 6.46 6.96
CA PHE A 9 -3.47 5.64 7.13
C PHE A 9 -3.27 4.35 6.35
N ASN A 10 -3.14 3.22 7.05
CA ASN A 10 -3.20 1.92 6.39
C ASN A 10 -4.62 1.67 5.88
N VAL A 11 -4.76 1.48 4.56
CA VAL A 11 -6.07 1.41 3.90
C VAL A 11 -6.25 0.17 3.03
N ILE A 12 -5.16 -0.55 2.73
CA ILE A 12 -5.20 -1.92 2.18
C ILE A 12 -4.20 -2.77 2.95
N ASN A 13 -4.68 -3.88 3.51
CA ASN A 13 -3.89 -4.86 4.23
C ASN A 13 -3.52 -6.04 3.32
N GLY A 14 -2.27 -6.46 3.42
CA GLY A 14 -1.73 -7.68 2.86
C GLY A 14 -0.81 -8.36 3.87
N GLY A 15 0.18 -9.11 3.36
CA GLY A 15 1.15 -9.82 4.19
C GLY A 15 0.46 -10.69 5.24
N SER A 16 1.01 -10.66 6.46
CA SER A 16 0.50 -11.40 7.62
C SER A 16 -0.76 -10.77 8.25
N HIS A 17 -1.14 -9.55 7.87
CA HIS A 17 -2.28 -8.81 8.43
C HIS A 17 -3.61 -9.05 7.67
N ALA A 18 -3.61 -9.91 6.65
CA ALA A 18 -4.79 -10.23 5.86
C ALA A 18 -4.76 -11.63 5.25
N GLY A 19 -5.90 -12.32 5.28
CA GLY A 19 -6.12 -13.63 4.64
C GLY A 19 -6.26 -13.60 3.11
N ASN A 20 -5.61 -12.64 2.44
CA ASN A 20 -5.52 -12.56 0.97
C ASN A 20 -4.16 -13.11 0.47
N LYS A 21 -3.85 -12.97 -0.82
CA LYS A 21 -2.56 -13.39 -1.38
C LYS A 21 -1.49 -12.30 -1.43
N LEU A 22 -1.87 -11.05 -1.25
CA LEU A 22 -1.00 -9.89 -1.34
C LEU A 22 0.20 -10.01 -0.39
N ALA A 23 1.42 -9.98 -0.90
CA ALA A 23 2.61 -10.22 -0.07
C ALA A 23 3.01 -9.02 0.81
N MET A 24 2.91 -7.80 0.29
CA MET A 24 3.28 -6.59 1.04
C MET A 24 2.21 -6.28 2.08
N GLN A 25 2.64 -5.82 3.26
CA GLN A 25 1.80 -5.79 4.45
C GLN A 25 0.81 -4.61 4.49
N GLU A 26 1.30 -3.41 4.17
CA GLU A 26 0.51 -2.18 4.33
C GLU A 26 0.64 -1.29 3.11
N PHE A 27 -0.49 -0.82 2.60
CA PHE A 27 -0.54 0.23 1.59
C PHE A 27 -1.28 1.42 2.21
N MET A 28 -0.51 2.49 2.41
CA MET A 28 -0.93 3.64 3.19
C MET A 28 -1.16 4.86 2.31
N ILE A 29 -2.08 5.73 2.74
CA ILE A 29 -2.21 7.09 2.21
C ILE A 29 -1.73 8.10 3.24
N LEU A 30 -0.99 9.11 2.78
CA LEU A 30 -0.50 10.19 3.62
C LEU A 30 -0.97 11.54 3.03
N PRO A 31 -1.88 12.27 3.68
CA PRO A 31 -2.41 13.54 3.20
C PRO A 31 -1.44 14.71 3.50
N VAL A 32 -0.25 14.66 2.92
CA VAL A 32 0.83 15.64 3.14
C VAL A 32 0.52 17.07 2.66
N GLY A 33 -0.53 17.25 1.86
CA GLY A 33 -1.00 18.56 1.39
C GLY A 33 -2.10 19.19 2.27
N ALA A 34 -2.47 18.56 3.39
CA ALA A 34 -3.43 19.12 4.34
C ALA A 34 -2.81 20.24 5.18
N ALA A 35 -3.57 21.31 5.43
CA ALA A 35 -3.11 22.45 6.24
C ALA A 35 -3.28 22.22 7.75
N THR A 36 -4.11 21.26 8.15
CA THR A 36 -4.38 20.92 9.55
C THR A 36 -4.55 19.41 9.73
N PHE A 37 -4.33 18.91 10.94
CA PHE A 37 -4.64 17.52 11.29
C PHE A 37 -6.11 17.16 11.02
N LYS A 38 -7.04 18.09 11.31
CA LYS A 38 -8.48 17.90 11.02
C LYS A 38 -8.73 17.71 9.52
N GLU A 39 -8.07 18.48 8.67
CA GLU A 39 -8.17 18.32 7.22
C GLU A 39 -7.54 16.99 6.77
N ALA A 40 -6.38 16.62 7.32
CA ALA A 40 -5.72 15.34 7.04
C ALA A 40 -6.64 14.14 7.34
N MET A 41 -7.28 14.14 8.51
CA MET A 41 -8.26 13.10 8.90
C MET A 41 -9.45 13.05 7.94
N ARG A 42 -10.01 14.20 7.56
CA ARG A 42 -11.13 14.27 6.61
C ARG A 42 -10.74 13.71 5.25
N ILE A 43 -9.59 14.13 4.71
CA ILE A 43 -9.06 13.64 3.43
C ILE A 43 -8.85 12.12 3.49
N GLY A 44 -8.20 11.61 4.55
CA GLY A 44 -7.98 10.18 4.74
C GLY A 44 -9.29 9.37 4.75
N ALA A 45 -10.29 9.83 5.51
CA ALA A 45 -11.60 9.18 5.58
C ALA A 45 -12.36 9.19 4.24
N GLU A 46 -12.34 10.32 3.51
CA GLU A 46 -12.99 10.42 2.20
C GLU A 46 -12.35 9.51 1.16
N VAL A 47 -11.02 9.38 1.16
CA VAL A 47 -10.31 8.45 0.28
C VAL A 47 -10.59 7.01 0.67
N TYR A 48 -10.61 6.68 1.96
CA TYR A 48 -10.95 5.34 2.46
C TYR A 48 -12.37 4.91 2.01
N HIS A 49 -13.37 5.79 2.11
CA HIS A 49 -14.72 5.48 1.63
C HIS A 49 -14.80 5.34 0.10
N ASN A 50 -14.04 6.16 -0.65
CA ASN A 50 -13.95 5.99 -2.10
C ASN A 50 -13.27 4.68 -2.47
N LEU A 51 -12.20 4.29 -1.76
CA LEU A 51 -11.52 3.02 -1.94
C LEU A 51 -12.46 1.84 -1.72
N LYS A 52 -13.29 1.87 -0.68
CA LYS A 52 -14.36 0.87 -0.47
C LYS A 52 -15.23 0.69 -1.71
N ASN A 53 -15.66 1.80 -2.30
CA ASN A 53 -16.52 1.78 -3.49
C ASN A 53 -15.79 1.23 -4.72
N VAL A 54 -14.52 1.60 -4.90
CA VAL A 54 -13.68 1.09 -6.00
C VAL A 54 -13.48 -0.43 -5.87
N ILE A 55 -13.11 -0.91 -4.68
CA ILE A 55 -12.95 -2.34 -4.40
C ILE A 55 -14.27 -3.08 -4.62
N LYS A 56 -15.37 -2.56 -4.06
CA LYS A 56 -16.71 -3.16 -4.21
C LYS A 56 -17.13 -3.25 -5.68
N ALA A 57 -16.85 -2.22 -6.47
CA ALA A 57 -17.19 -2.20 -7.88
C ALA A 57 -16.37 -3.22 -8.69
N LYS A 58 -15.10 -3.44 -8.35
CA LYS A 58 -14.20 -4.31 -9.09
C LYS A 58 -14.26 -5.79 -8.68
N TYR A 59 -14.39 -6.07 -7.38
CA TYR A 59 -14.32 -7.45 -6.83
C TYR A 59 -15.58 -7.89 -6.09
N GLY A 60 -16.61 -7.03 -6.03
CA GLY A 60 -17.85 -7.32 -5.32
C GLY A 60 -17.80 -6.94 -3.83
N LYS A 61 -18.96 -7.06 -3.18
CA LYS A 61 -19.16 -6.62 -1.79
C LYS A 61 -18.27 -7.36 -0.78
N ASP A 62 -17.99 -8.63 -1.03
CA ASP A 62 -17.30 -9.50 -0.08
C ASP A 62 -15.80 -9.18 0.00
N ALA A 63 -15.26 -8.46 -0.98
CA ALA A 63 -13.88 -7.95 -0.98
C ALA A 63 -13.68 -6.68 -0.12
N THR A 64 -14.74 -6.16 0.51
CA THR A 64 -14.65 -4.96 1.38
C THR A 64 -14.57 -5.27 2.87
N ASN A 65 -14.27 -6.52 3.21
CA ASN A 65 -13.88 -6.88 4.58
C ASN A 65 -12.56 -6.19 4.95
N VAL A 66 -12.38 -5.92 6.24
CA VAL A 66 -11.20 -5.24 6.78
C VAL A 66 -10.24 -6.24 7.41
N GLY A 67 -8.94 -5.95 7.33
CA GLY A 67 -7.90 -6.66 8.07
C GLY A 67 -7.73 -6.10 9.48
N ASP A 68 -6.66 -6.53 10.16
CA ASP A 68 -6.44 -6.26 11.59
C ASP A 68 -6.32 -4.78 11.94
N GLU A 69 -5.84 -3.95 11.00
CA GLU A 69 -5.62 -2.51 11.19
C GLU A 69 -6.73 -1.64 10.57
N GLY A 70 -7.82 -2.26 10.15
CA GLY A 70 -8.99 -1.55 9.61
C GLY A 70 -8.88 -1.13 8.14
N GLY A 71 -7.78 -1.42 7.44
CA GLY A 71 -7.71 -1.31 5.98
C GLY A 71 -8.40 -2.50 5.29
N PHE A 72 -8.73 -2.36 4.00
CA PHE A 72 -9.42 -3.41 3.26
C PHE A 72 -8.51 -4.59 2.92
N ALA A 73 -9.06 -5.79 2.87
CA ALA A 73 -8.34 -7.02 2.51
C ALA A 73 -8.90 -7.66 1.23
N PRO A 74 -8.83 -6.99 0.05
CA PRO A 74 -9.27 -7.59 -1.19
C PRO A 74 -8.41 -8.81 -1.54
N ASN A 75 -9.01 -9.82 -2.19
CA ASN A 75 -8.31 -11.02 -2.60
C ASN A 75 -7.51 -10.80 -3.89
N ILE A 76 -6.44 -10.01 -3.79
CA ILE A 76 -5.49 -9.71 -4.86
C ILE A 76 -4.12 -10.31 -4.55
N LEU A 77 -3.36 -10.65 -5.59
CA LEU A 77 -1.98 -11.14 -5.49
C LEU A 77 -0.97 -10.03 -5.83
N GLU A 78 -1.25 -9.27 -6.88
CA GLU A 78 -0.31 -8.29 -7.44
C GLU A 78 -0.27 -6.99 -6.64
N ASN A 79 0.92 -6.59 -6.20
CA ASN A 79 1.11 -5.34 -5.43
C ASN A 79 0.79 -4.08 -6.26
N ASN A 80 1.03 -4.12 -7.57
CA ASN A 80 0.60 -3.06 -8.50
C ASN A 80 -0.91 -2.86 -8.49
N GLU A 81 -1.68 -3.94 -8.33
CA GLU A 81 -3.13 -3.86 -8.33
C GLU A 81 -3.64 -3.09 -7.10
N ALA A 82 -3.02 -3.29 -5.93
CA ALA A 82 -3.31 -2.50 -4.73
C ALA A 82 -3.01 -1.01 -4.96
N LEU A 83 -1.87 -0.68 -5.58
CA LEU A 83 -1.48 0.69 -5.87
C LEU A 83 -2.41 1.38 -6.90
N GLU A 84 -2.89 0.66 -7.92
CA GLU A 84 -3.89 1.17 -8.87
C GLU A 84 -5.24 1.45 -8.21
N LEU A 85 -5.68 0.59 -7.28
CA LEU A 85 -6.89 0.81 -6.50
C LEU A 85 -6.79 2.10 -5.68
N LEU A 86 -5.64 2.32 -5.02
CA LEU A 86 -5.38 3.55 -4.27
C LEU A 86 -5.36 4.78 -5.16
N LYS A 87 -4.63 4.72 -6.27
CA LYS A 87 -4.59 5.83 -7.24
C LYS A 87 -6.00 6.20 -7.72
N THR A 88 -6.79 5.22 -8.11
CA THR A 88 -8.19 5.43 -8.53
C THR A 88 -9.05 6.04 -7.42
N ALA A 89 -8.88 5.58 -6.18
CA ALA A 89 -9.61 6.09 -5.02
C ALA A 89 -9.23 7.56 -4.70
N ILE A 90 -7.95 7.89 -4.75
CA ILE A 90 -7.41 9.24 -4.55
C ILE A 90 -7.95 10.20 -5.62
N GLU A 91 -7.92 9.76 -6.89
CA GLU A 91 -8.45 10.53 -8.02
C GLU A 91 -9.96 10.78 -7.86
N LYS A 92 -10.75 9.75 -7.53
CA LYS A 92 -12.19 9.87 -7.29
C LYS A 92 -12.54 10.78 -6.11
N ALA A 93 -11.69 10.81 -5.09
CA ALA A 93 -11.85 11.71 -3.95
C ALA A 93 -11.40 13.16 -4.25
N GLY A 94 -10.72 13.41 -5.38
CA GLY A 94 -10.27 14.75 -5.77
C GLY A 94 -9.03 15.24 -5.02
N TYR A 95 -8.17 14.35 -4.52
CA TYR A 95 -7.03 14.68 -3.67
C TYR A 95 -5.65 14.31 -4.23
N THR A 96 -5.53 14.15 -5.56
CA THR A 96 -4.28 13.75 -6.23
C THR A 96 -3.07 14.61 -5.83
N ASP A 97 -3.25 15.92 -5.65
CA ASP A 97 -2.14 16.84 -5.29
C ASP A 97 -1.87 16.94 -3.78
N LYS A 98 -2.74 16.34 -2.95
CA LYS A 98 -2.70 16.40 -1.49
C LYS A 98 -2.23 15.10 -0.83
N ILE A 99 -2.21 13.98 -1.56
CA ILE A 99 -1.89 12.66 -1.03
C ILE A 99 -0.64 12.10 -1.70
N ILE A 100 0.19 11.44 -0.90
CA ILE A 100 1.22 10.51 -1.37
C ILE A 100 0.89 9.11 -0.84
N ILE A 101 1.46 8.08 -1.47
CA ILE A 101 1.33 6.70 -1.03
C ILE A 101 2.57 6.30 -0.21
N GLY A 102 2.36 5.56 0.87
CA GLY A 102 3.40 4.91 1.66
C GLY A 102 3.19 3.40 1.69
N MET A 103 4.25 2.63 1.98
CA MET A 103 4.17 1.17 2.03
C MET A 103 4.98 0.62 3.21
N ASP A 104 4.41 -0.31 3.97
CA ASP A 104 5.20 -1.24 4.79
C ASP A 104 5.22 -2.58 4.06
N VAL A 105 6.41 -2.97 3.63
CA VAL A 105 6.57 -4.17 2.82
C VAL A 105 6.68 -5.42 3.70
N ALA A 106 7.18 -5.31 4.93
CA ALA A 106 7.43 -6.48 5.78
C ALA A 106 8.24 -7.59 5.07
N ALA A 107 9.29 -7.20 4.33
CA ALA A 107 10.02 -8.11 3.44
C ALA A 107 10.63 -9.34 4.15
N SER A 108 10.91 -9.22 5.44
CA SER A 108 11.39 -10.31 6.28
C SER A 108 10.39 -11.47 6.39
N GLU A 109 9.08 -11.21 6.33
CA GLU A 109 8.02 -12.24 6.38
C GLU A 109 8.08 -13.20 5.19
N PHE A 110 8.53 -12.69 4.04
CA PHE A 110 8.63 -13.44 2.80
C PHE A 110 10.07 -13.61 2.30
N CYS A 111 11.05 -13.36 3.16
CA CYS A 111 12.45 -13.68 2.88
C CYS A 111 12.66 -15.21 2.97
N ARG A 112 13.29 -15.78 1.95
CA ARG A 112 13.59 -17.22 1.80
C ARG A 112 15.03 -17.38 1.34
N LYS A 113 15.93 -17.75 2.26
CA LYS A 113 17.35 -18.01 1.98
C LYS A 113 18.05 -16.89 1.18
N GLY A 114 17.78 -15.63 1.51
CA GLY A 114 18.36 -14.46 0.82
C GLY A 114 17.66 -14.06 -0.49
N GLN A 115 16.57 -14.74 -0.85
CA GLN A 115 15.64 -14.37 -1.91
C GLN A 115 14.26 -14.03 -1.30
N TYR A 116 13.29 -13.66 -2.14
CA TYR A 116 11.98 -13.19 -1.69
C TYR A 116 10.86 -13.88 -2.44
N ASP A 117 9.83 -14.31 -1.71
CA ASP A 117 8.64 -14.97 -2.24
C ASP A 117 7.41 -14.05 -2.21
N LEU A 118 7.05 -13.45 -3.34
CA LEU A 118 5.88 -12.56 -3.42
C LEU A 118 4.52 -13.29 -3.40
N ASP A 119 4.50 -14.62 -3.26
CA ASP A 119 3.29 -15.43 -3.04
C ASP A 119 3.48 -16.38 -1.84
N PHE A 120 4.21 -15.93 -0.81
CA PHE A 120 4.60 -16.74 0.36
C PHE A 120 3.45 -17.36 1.17
N LYS A 121 2.21 -16.90 0.94
CA LYS A 121 0.98 -17.43 1.56
C LYS A 121 0.40 -18.63 0.81
N SER A 122 0.89 -18.90 -0.40
CA SER A 122 0.61 -20.12 -1.16
C SER A 122 1.69 -21.18 -0.86
N PRO A 123 1.47 -22.47 -1.19
CA PRO A 123 2.48 -23.51 -1.02
C PRO A 123 3.84 -23.10 -1.58
N ASP A 124 4.91 -23.48 -0.87
CA ASP A 124 6.26 -23.02 -1.16
C ASP A 124 6.75 -23.49 -2.54
N ASP A 125 7.28 -22.55 -3.33
CA ASP A 125 7.83 -22.82 -4.66
C ASP A 125 9.11 -21.97 -4.86
N PRO A 126 10.30 -22.57 -4.73
CA PRO A 126 11.55 -21.84 -4.93
C PRO A 126 11.75 -21.26 -6.34
N SER A 127 11.02 -21.74 -7.35
CA SER A 127 11.17 -21.27 -8.73
C SER A 127 10.62 -19.86 -8.96
N ARG A 128 9.68 -19.40 -8.12
CA ARG A 128 9.12 -18.04 -8.16
C ARG A 128 9.89 -17.02 -7.33
N TYR A 129 10.91 -17.43 -6.59
CA TYR A 129 11.67 -16.52 -5.75
C TYR A 129 12.43 -15.48 -6.58
N ILE A 130 12.43 -14.24 -6.10
CA ILE A 130 13.16 -13.14 -6.73
C ILE A 130 14.37 -12.71 -5.89
N SER A 131 15.40 -12.21 -6.55
CA SER A 131 16.57 -11.63 -5.87
C SER A 131 16.23 -10.29 -5.23
N GLY A 132 17.06 -9.83 -4.28
CA GLY A 132 16.95 -8.49 -3.71
C GLY A 132 17.08 -7.38 -4.76
N GLU A 133 17.86 -7.60 -5.82
CA GLU A 133 17.98 -6.67 -6.95
C GLU A 133 16.64 -6.54 -7.71
N LYS A 134 16.01 -7.66 -8.07
CA LYS A 134 14.69 -7.68 -8.72
C LYS A 134 13.62 -7.05 -7.85
N LEU A 135 13.64 -7.30 -6.55
CA LEU A 135 12.74 -6.67 -5.59
C LEU A 135 12.97 -5.15 -5.51
N GLY A 136 14.24 -4.71 -5.52
CA GLY A 136 14.60 -3.30 -5.59
C GLY A 136 14.11 -2.62 -6.87
N ASP A 137 14.22 -3.30 -8.02
CA ASP A 137 13.71 -2.78 -9.29
C ASP A 137 12.17 -2.70 -9.31
N LEU A 138 11.49 -3.66 -8.67
CA LEU A 138 10.06 -3.59 -8.45
C LEU A 138 9.68 -2.33 -7.64
N TYR A 139 10.38 -2.03 -6.54
CA TYR A 139 10.14 -0.80 -5.78
C TYR A 139 10.40 0.47 -6.59
N LYS A 140 11.47 0.51 -7.40
CA LYS A 140 11.73 1.63 -8.32
C LYS A 140 10.57 1.82 -9.29
N SER A 141 10.00 0.72 -9.79
CA SER A 141 8.83 0.78 -10.68
C SER A 141 7.62 1.42 -9.99
N PHE A 142 7.38 1.10 -8.72
CA PHE A 142 6.28 1.71 -7.96
C PHE A 142 6.50 3.22 -7.78
N ILE A 143 7.72 3.60 -7.40
CA ILE A 143 8.12 5.00 -7.21
C ILE A 143 7.88 5.83 -8.48
N ASN A 144 8.16 5.25 -9.64
CA ASN A 144 8.06 5.93 -10.94
C ASN A 144 6.62 6.06 -11.47
N ASN A 145 5.73 5.14 -11.10
CA ASN A 145 4.41 4.97 -11.72
C ASN A 145 3.23 5.47 -10.87
N TYR A 146 3.39 5.61 -9.56
CA TYR A 146 2.31 5.98 -8.64
C TYR A 146 2.50 7.39 -8.03
N PRO A 147 1.43 8.03 -7.53
CA PRO A 147 1.45 9.43 -7.08
C PRO A 147 2.62 9.76 -6.14
N GLY A 148 3.39 10.80 -6.51
CA GLY A 148 4.72 11.13 -5.98
C GLY A 148 5.64 11.82 -7.02
N LYS A 149 5.26 11.77 -8.31
CA LYS A 149 5.96 12.43 -9.42
C LYS A 149 6.14 13.94 -9.18
N GLY A 150 7.38 14.42 -9.28
CA GLY A 150 7.76 15.82 -9.02
C GLY A 150 8.16 16.11 -7.56
N ARG A 151 7.89 15.20 -6.63
CA ARG A 151 8.41 15.24 -5.24
C ARG A 151 9.18 13.95 -4.98
N MET A 152 10.31 13.79 -5.66
CA MET A 152 11.23 12.62 -5.68
C MET A 152 11.72 12.11 -4.30
N GLY A 153 11.21 12.63 -3.18
CA GLY A 153 11.71 12.34 -1.83
C GLY A 153 10.68 11.88 -0.81
N ARG A 154 9.47 11.44 -1.19
CA ARG A 154 8.44 11.04 -0.21
C ARG A 154 7.72 9.73 -0.54
N TRP A 155 8.47 8.67 -0.83
CA TRP A 155 8.00 7.31 -0.55
C TRP A 155 8.55 6.90 0.81
N VAL A 156 7.66 6.53 1.73
CA VAL A 156 8.06 5.98 3.02
C VAL A 156 7.94 4.46 2.90
N PHE A 157 9.08 3.80 2.70
CA PHE A 157 9.21 2.37 2.94
C PHE A 157 9.66 2.20 4.38
N ARG A 158 8.79 1.66 5.23
CA ARG A 158 9.20 1.33 6.59
C ARG A 158 10.03 0.06 6.52
N LYS A 159 11.31 0.15 6.92
CA LYS A 159 12.21 -1.00 6.98
C LYS A 159 11.83 -1.84 8.20
N SER A 160 11.18 -2.96 7.96
CA SER A 160 10.99 -4.03 8.92
C SER A 160 12.32 -4.81 8.98
N TYR A 161 13.16 -4.43 9.94
CA TYR A 161 14.39 -5.09 10.43
C TYR A 161 15.25 -5.86 9.40
N PHE A 162 16.34 -5.22 8.97
CA PHE A 162 17.58 -5.91 8.56
C PHE A 162 18.60 -5.69 9.68
N GLU A 163 18.78 -6.71 10.52
CA GLU A 163 20.04 -7.02 11.22
C GLU A 163 20.48 -8.42 10.78
#